data_AF-A0A401J761-F1
#
_entry.id   AF-A0A401J761-F1
#
_cell.length_a   1.000
_cell.length_b   1.000
_cell.length_c   1.000
_cell.angle_alpha   90.00
_cell.angle_beta   90.00
_cell.angle_gamma   90.00
#
_symmetry.space_group_name_H-M   'P 1'
#
loop_
_entity.id
_entity.type
_entity.pdbx_description
1 polymer ?
#
loop_
_entity_poly.entity_id
_entity_poly.type
_entity_poly.pdbx_seq_one_letter_code
_entity_poly.pdbx_strand_id
1 'polypeptide(L)'
;MALDFEARTKEYSQDLRLATQFDGPFNLIAGLYYFRDTLDNLFHVSQFDGGFDARQTYRQTRTSYAAYMDGSFDFSPTFSLYGGVRVTHDKAKMRNFQSVVNIPGLGIPTTNVDYTETQPSGRLGLRYKASSDFMAFVQYARGYRSGGFNGGAVVFPGDLTTAKPEFLDAYEAGIKSRLFDRRVTLNLSAFHYQFKDQQFIDSISVINQALVNAGKSRINGIEAEITASITPQLRLSTGLGLLDAKYTSLILNGTDLAGNRMIEAPKFSISAAADYRIPLSASAELTLHGDMVHKSSQFFTAYNDKVFPFSLGRTPGFEEYNARIGVSFDDGQYEVGLWGKNLTGNDTLVGVGIETNTFLRFGTVPYPRRYGIDFQAKF
;
A
#
# COMPACT_ATOMS: atom_id res chain seq x y z
N MET A 1 -17.26 17.91 20.92
CA MET A 1 -16.05 17.95 20.09
C MET A 1 -16.47 18.20 18.66
N ALA A 2 -15.92 19.22 18.02
CA ALA A 2 -16.10 19.50 16.59
C ALA A 2 -14.76 19.33 15.88
N LEU A 3 -14.79 18.75 14.68
CA LEU A 3 -13.62 18.52 13.83
C LEU A 3 -14.03 18.80 12.38
N ASP A 4 -13.54 19.90 11.84
CA ASP A 4 -13.72 20.27 10.44
C ASP A 4 -12.38 20.14 9.71
N PHE A 5 -12.37 19.32 8.67
CA PHE A 5 -11.22 19.17 7.78
C PHE A 5 -11.67 19.37 6.34
N GLU A 6 -11.10 20.39 5.69
CA GLU A 6 -11.31 20.68 4.28
C GLU A 6 -9.96 20.70 3.56
N ALA A 7 -9.85 19.90 2.52
CA ALA A 7 -8.71 19.84 1.64
C ALA A 7 -9.17 19.97 0.18
N ARG A 8 -8.71 21.02 -0.51
CA ARG A 8 -8.95 21.18 -1.94
C ARG A 8 -7.65 20.98 -2.70
N THR A 9 -7.63 19.97 -3.56
CA THR A 9 -6.48 19.67 -4.42
C THR A 9 -6.74 20.03 -5.88
N LYS A 10 -5.69 20.48 -6.56
CA LYS A 10 -5.64 20.57 -8.03
C LYS A 10 -4.33 19.97 -8.50
N GLU A 11 -4.41 19.08 -9.47
CA GLU A 11 -3.26 18.34 -9.98
C GLU A 11 -3.17 18.49 -11.50
N TYR A 12 -1.95 18.58 -11.99
CA TYR A 12 -1.63 18.58 -13.41
C TYR A 12 -0.38 17.75 -13.64
N SER A 13 -0.43 16.88 -14.64
CA SER A 13 0.70 16.04 -15.04
C SER A 13 0.83 15.97 -16.56
N GLN A 14 2.06 15.90 -17.04
CA GLN A 14 2.37 15.63 -18.44
C GLN A 14 3.50 14.61 -18.53
N ASP A 15 3.31 13.61 -19.38
CA ASP A 15 4.29 12.54 -19.63
C ASP A 15 4.57 12.44 -21.13
N LEU A 16 5.78 12.82 -21.55
CA LEU A 16 6.26 12.64 -22.91
C LEU A 16 7.15 11.41 -22.95
N ARG A 17 6.76 10.42 -23.74
CA ARG A 17 7.35 9.09 -23.75
C ARG A 17 7.63 8.59 -25.16
N LEU A 18 8.82 8.02 -25.33
CA LEU A 18 9.28 7.31 -26.52
C LEU A 18 9.49 5.85 -26.15
N ALA A 19 8.95 4.94 -26.94
CA ALA A 19 9.13 3.50 -26.78
C ALA A 19 9.57 2.88 -28.10
N THR A 20 10.43 1.87 -28.02
CA THR A 20 10.93 1.14 -29.18
C THR A 20 10.32 -0.24 -29.25
N GLN A 21 10.17 -0.75 -30.47
CA GLN A 21 9.84 -2.15 -30.74
C GLN A 21 10.72 -2.63 -31.90
N PHE A 22 12.02 -2.74 -31.63
CA PHE A 22 12.99 -3.23 -32.60
C PHE A 22 12.96 -4.76 -32.66
N ASP A 23 13.23 -5.30 -33.85
CA ASP A 23 13.45 -6.75 -34.05
C ASP A 23 14.78 -7.23 -33.42
N GLY A 24 15.68 -6.28 -33.13
CA GLY A 24 16.96 -6.56 -32.47
C GLY A 24 16.81 -6.89 -30.98
N PRO A 25 17.93 -7.25 -30.32
CA PRO A 25 17.92 -7.72 -28.93
C PRO A 25 17.61 -6.62 -27.91
N PHE A 26 17.51 -5.36 -28.32
CA PHE A 26 17.39 -4.21 -27.43
C PHE A 26 16.06 -3.50 -27.63
N ASN A 27 15.34 -3.25 -26.53
CA ASN A 27 14.15 -2.41 -26.50
C ASN A 27 14.18 -1.51 -25.27
N LEU A 28 13.69 -0.28 -25.41
CA LEU A 28 13.66 0.70 -24.33
C LEU A 28 12.41 1.56 -24.35
N ILE A 29 12.09 2.12 -23.19
CA ILE A 29 11.22 3.27 -23.02
C ILE A 29 12.01 4.40 -22.35
N ALA A 30 11.88 5.61 -22.86
CA ALA A 30 12.47 6.80 -22.27
C ALA A 30 11.45 7.93 -22.25
N GLY A 31 11.57 8.85 -21.30
CA GLY A 31 10.62 9.94 -21.23
C GLY A 31 11.00 11.06 -20.28
N LEU A 32 10.22 12.13 -20.38
CA LEU A 32 10.25 13.31 -19.54
C LEU A 32 8.89 13.46 -18.88
N TYR A 33 8.89 13.62 -17.56
CA TYR A 33 7.70 13.72 -16.75
C TYR A 33 7.65 15.05 -16.01
N TYR A 34 6.51 15.71 -16.04
CA TYR A 34 6.21 16.89 -15.24
C TYR A 34 4.95 16.63 -14.41
N PHE A 35 5.00 17.01 -13.14
CA PHE A 35 3.86 16.98 -12.24
C PHE A 35 3.82 18.23 -11.38
N ARG A 36 2.63 18.72 -11.13
CA ARG A 36 2.38 19.79 -10.18
C ARG A 36 1.07 19.56 -9.45
N ASP A 37 1.12 19.61 -8.13
CA ASP A 37 -0.07 19.69 -7.28
C ASP A 37 -0.15 21.03 -6.54
N THR A 38 -1.36 21.39 -6.16
CA THR A 38 -1.65 22.42 -5.18
C THR A 38 -2.69 21.91 -4.21
N LEU A 39 -2.47 22.11 -2.92
CA LEU A 39 -3.38 21.75 -1.84
C LEU A 39 -3.67 23.01 -1.02
N ASP A 40 -4.94 23.38 -0.92
CA ASP A 40 -5.43 24.33 0.08
C ASP A 40 -6.02 23.53 1.25
N ASN A 41 -5.48 23.75 2.45
CA ASN A 41 -5.90 23.04 3.66
C ASN A 41 -6.54 24.01 4.66
N LEU A 42 -7.68 23.59 5.22
CA LEU A 42 -8.28 24.14 6.42
C LEU A 42 -8.54 22.98 7.39
N PHE A 43 -8.00 23.10 8.60
CA PHE A 43 -8.27 22.21 9.71
C PHE A 43 -8.77 23.04 10.88
N HIS A 44 -9.86 22.62 11.51
CA HIS A 44 -10.38 23.24 12.71
C HIS A 44 -10.80 22.14 13.69
N VAL A 45 -10.34 22.25 14.93
CA VAL A 45 -10.71 21.33 16.00
C VAL A 45 -11.13 22.12 17.22
N SER A 46 -12.21 21.67 17.86
CA SER A 46 -12.75 22.25 19.09
C SER A 46 -13.07 21.12 20.08
N GLN A 47 -12.42 21.12 21.25
CA GLN A 47 -12.56 20.12 22.30
C GLN A 47 -13.01 20.76 23.63
N PHE A 48 -13.50 19.93 24.56
CA PHE A 48 -13.90 20.32 25.91
C PHE A 48 -14.85 21.52 25.96
N ASP A 49 -15.88 21.52 25.11
CA ASP A 49 -16.85 22.62 24.96
C ASP A 49 -16.18 24.01 24.77
N GLY A 50 -15.11 24.05 23.98
CA GLY A 50 -14.36 25.26 23.65
C GLY A 50 -13.13 25.50 24.52
N GLY A 51 -12.80 24.58 25.44
CA GLY A 51 -11.58 24.64 26.24
C GLY A 51 -10.29 24.56 25.42
N PHE A 52 -10.31 23.85 24.29
CA PHE A 52 -9.25 23.88 23.28
C PHE A 52 -9.87 24.10 21.91
N ASP A 53 -9.49 25.18 21.24
CA ASP A 53 -9.94 25.50 19.89
C ASP A 53 -8.72 25.89 19.06
N ALA A 54 -8.52 25.20 17.94
CA ALA A 54 -7.39 25.42 17.06
C ALA A 54 -7.82 25.43 15.60
N ARG A 55 -7.45 26.48 14.87
CA ARG A 55 -7.69 26.63 13.43
C ARG A 55 -6.36 26.75 12.70
N GLN A 56 -6.10 25.79 11.82
CA GLN A 56 -4.89 25.66 11.03
C GLN A 56 -5.19 25.78 9.54
N THR A 57 -4.42 26.60 8.83
CA THR A 57 -4.55 26.80 7.39
C THR A 57 -3.20 26.85 6.71
N TYR A 58 -3.12 26.33 5.48
CA TYR A 58 -1.94 26.52 4.62
C TYR A 58 -2.27 26.26 3.15
N ARG A 59 -1.40 26.74 2.27
CA ARG A 59 -1.34 26.31 0.87
C ARG A 59 -0.04 25.56 0.62
N GLN A 60 -0.13 24.34 0.12
CA GLN A 60 1.01 23.56 -0.34
C GLN A 60 1.04 23.51 -1.87
N THR A 61 2.24 23.52 -2.44
CA THR A 61 2.47 23.29 -3.88
C THR A 61 3.68 22.39 -4.03
N ARG A 62 3.51 21.25 -4.70
CA ARG A 62 4.62 20.38 -5.09
C ARG A 62 4.77 20.40 -6.60
N THR A 63 6.01 20.44 -7.05
CA THR A 63 6.38 20.38 -8.46
C THR A 63 7.48 19.33 -8.61
N SER A 64 7.30 18.41 -9.54
CA SER A 64 8.24 17.33 -9.85
C SER A 64 8.59 17.36 -11.34
N TYR A 65 9.88 17.26 -11.64
CA TYR A 65 10.40 17.04 -12.98
C TYR A 65 11.20 15.74 -12.98
N ALA A 66 11.04 14.89 -13.99
CA ALA A 66 11.89 13.71 -14.09
C ALA A 66 12.28 13.39 -15.53
N ALA A 67 13.46 12.81 -15.66
CA ALA A 67 13.92 12.14 -16.87
C ALA A 67 14.16 10.67 -16.54
N TYR A 68 13.72 9.78 -17.42
CA TYR A 68 13.86 8.33 -17.19
C TYR A 68 14.15 7.56 -18.46
N MET A 69 14.76 6.40 -18.29
CA MET A 69 14.98 5.39 -19.32
C MET A 69 14.93 4.00 -18.66
N ASP A 70 14.22 3.06 -19.25
CA ASP A 70 14.17 1.66 -18.84
C ASP A 70 14.20 0.78 -20.08
N GLY A 71 15.01 -0.27 -20.08
CA GLY A 71 15.18 -1.12 -21.25
C GLY A 71 15.57 -2.54 -20.91
N SER A 72 15.54 -3.37 -21.94
CA SER A 72 15.93 -4.78 -21.89
C SER A 72 16.85 -5.11 -23.05
N PHE A 73 17.85 -5.95 -22.75
CA PHE A 73 18.81 -6.48 -23.70
C PHE A 73 18.80 -8.02 -23.62
N ASP A 74 18.28 -8.65 -24.67
CA ASP A 74 18.26 -10.09 -24.89
C ASP A 74 19.62 -10.53 -25.46
N PHE A 75 20.59 -10.81 -24.58
CA PHE A 75 21.94 -11.20 -25.01
C PHE A 75 22.06 -12.69 -25.40
N SER A 76 21.00 -13.47 -25.17
CA SER A 76 20.83 -14.81 -25.73
C SER A 76 19.33 -15.15 -25.86
N PRO A 77 18.96 -16.25 -26.53
CA PRO A 77 17.56 -16.69 -26.58
C PRO A 77 16.93 -16.98 -25.21
N THR A 78 17.77 -17.27 -24.20
CA THR A 78 17.34 -17.69 -22.86
C THR A 78 17.67 -16.67 -21.77
N PHE A 79 18.49 -15.66 -22.03
CA PHE A 79 18.85 -14.66 -21.02
C PHE A 79 18.59 -13.23 -21.49
N SER A 80 17.99 -12.45 -20.59
CA SER A 80 17.73 -11.03 -20.78
C SER A 80 18.27 -10.24 -19.59
N LEU A 81 19.07 -9.21 -19.83
CA LEU A 81 19.36 -8.18 -18.84
C LEU A 81 18.31 -7.07 -18.99
N TYR A 82 17.77 -6.54 -17.89
CA TYR A 82 16.88 -5.39 -17.94
C TYR A 82 17.23 -4.41 -16.83
N GLY A 83 17.00 -3.13 -17.09
CA GLY A 83 17.31 -2.10 -16.11
C GLY A 83 16.82 -0.74 -16.55
N GLY A 84 16.72 0.14 -15.58
CA GLY A 84 16.27 1.50 -15.81
C GLY A 84 16.74 2.44 -14.72
N VAL A 85 16.77 3.71 -15.09
CA VAL A 85 17.11 4.83 -14.21
C VAL A 85 16.10 5.94 -14.40
N ARG A 86 15.74 6.59 -13.30
CA ARG A 86 14.92 7.79 -13.27
C ARG A 86 15.54 8.78 -12.31
N VAL A 87 15.86 9.96 -12.79
CA VAL A 87 16.28 11.10 -11.96
C VAL A 87 15.09 12.02 -11.83
N THR A 88 14.66 12.27 -10.60
CA THR A 88 13.53 13.15 -10.29
C THR A 88 14.02 14.33 -9.46
N HIS A 89 13.61 15.52 -9.85
CA HIS A 89 13.83 16.78 -9.14
C HIS A 89 12.51 17.26 -8.57
N ASP A 90 12.39 17.19 -7.24
CA ASP A 90 11.21 17.55 -6.48
C ASP A 90 11.41 18.89 -5.78
N LYS A 91 10.37 19.72 -5.83
CA LYS A 91 10.29 20.98 -5.09
C LYS A 91 8.95 21.06 -4.40
N ALA A 92 8.94 21.30 -3.11
CA ALA A 92 7.71 21.55 -2.37
C ALA A 92 7.78 22.86 -1.62
N LYS A 93 6.66 23.58 -1.59
CA LYS A 93 6.50 24.83 -0.87
C LYS A 93 5.23 24.76 -0.05
N MET A 94 5.32 25.08 1.22
CA MET A 94 4.17 25.38 2.06
C MET A 94 4.18 26.89 2.36
N ARG A 95 3.06 27.55 2.07
CA ARG A 95 2.90 28.99 2.17
C ARG A 95 1.71 29.34 3.04
N ASN A 96 1.87 30.44 3.78
CA ASN A 96 0.88 30.95 4.71
C ASN A 96 0.43 29.87 5.72
N PHE A 97 1.35 29.03 6.18
CA PHE A 97 1.03 28.09 7.25
C PHE A 97 0.79 28.87 8.52
N GLN A 98 -0.36 28.71 9.13
CA GLN A 98 -0.70 29.35 10.39
C GLN A 98 -1.59 28.40 11.18
N SER A 99 -1.37 28.37 12.50
CA SER A 99 -2.27 27.73 13.45
C SER A 99 -2.60 28.72 14.55
N VAL A 100 -3.87 29.09 14.68
CA VAL A 100 -4.38 29.94 15.75
C VAL A 100 -5.03 29.05 16.79
N VAL A 101 -4.58 29.15 18.04
CA VAL A 101 -5.12 28.43 19.18
C VAL A 101 -5.71 29.45 20.16
N ASN A 102 -6.84 29.14 20.78
CA ASN A 102 -7.51 30.03 21.75
C ASN A 102 -6.78 30.21 23.09
N ILE A 103 -5.63 29.56 23.28
CA ILE A 103 -4.81 29.63 24.49
C ILE A 103 -3.62 30.57 24.25
N PRO A 104 -3.47 31.65 25.05
CA PRO A 104 -2.37 32.60 24.87
C PRO A 104 -0.99 31.95 24.91
N GLY A 105 -0.13 32.31 23.94
CA GLY A 105 1.23 31.78 23.81
C GLY A 105 1.33 30.44 23.08
N LEU A 106 0.21 29.82 22.71
CA LEU A 106 0.17 28.65 21.84
C LEU A 106 -0.19 29.03 20.39
N GLY A 107 0.07 28.11 19.48
CA GLY A 107 -0.15 28.27 18.05
C GLY A 107 1.13 28.54 17.28
N ILE A 108 0.97 28.62 15.97
CA ILE A 108 2.08 28.74 15.03
C ILE A 108 1.84 30.03 14.23
N PRO A 109 2.73 31.03 14.34
CA PRO A 109 2.61 32.24 13.55
C PRO A 109 2.75 31.92 12.07
N THR A 110 2.32 32.84 11.21
CA THR A 110 2.41 32.66 9.75
C THR A 110 3.83 32.33 9.33
N THR A 111 4.01 31.11 8.85
CA THR A 111 5.31 30.53 8.51
C THR A 111 5.30 30.01 7.08
N ASN A 112 6.44 30.12 6.42
CA ASN A 112 6.66 29.58 5.07
C ASN A 112 7.84 28.62 5.14
N VAL A 113 7.65 27.40 4.64
CA VAL A 113 8.71 26.39 4.56
C VAL A 113 8.80 25.85 3.14
N ASP A 114 9.99 25.49 2.70
CA ASP A 114 10.21 24.82 1.43
C ASP A 114 11.39 23.85 1.50
N TYR A 115 11.36 22.87 0.61
CA TYR A 115 12.51 22.03 0.33
C TYR A 115 12.62 21.77 -1.17
N THR A 116 13.83 21.40 -1.59
CA THR A 116 14.13 20.98 -2.94
C THR A 116 15.12 19.84 -2.88
N GLU A 117 14.93 18.83 -3.71
CA GLU A 117 15.75 17.63 -3.73
C GLU A 117 15.82 17.04 -5.13
N THR A 118 16.91 16.31 -5.39
CA THR A 118 17.07 15.52 -6.61
C THR A 118 17.46 14.12 -6.21
N GLN A 119 16.68 13.13 -6.64
CA GLN A 119 16.89 11.74 -6.26
C GLN A 119 16.91 10.83 -7.49
N PRO A 120 17.97 10.02 -7.65
CA PRO A 120 17.97 8.92 -8.60
C PRO A 120 17.23 7.72 -8.02
N SER A 121 16.49 7.04 -8.87
CA SER A 121 15.85 5.75 -8.62
C SER A 121 16.09 4.86 -9.84
N GLY A 122 15.92 3.54 -9.68
CA GLY A 122 16.16 2.64 -10.79
C GLY A 122 16.09 1.18 -10.40
N ARG A 123 16.35 0.32 -11.38
CA ARG A 123 16.40 -1.12 -11.21
C ARG A 123 17.40 -1.76 -12.15
N LEU A 124 17.87 -2.93 -11.77
CA LEU A 124 18.68 -3.82 -12.59
C LEU A 124 18.27 -5.26 -12.27
N GLY A 125 18.04 -6.06 -13.30
CA GLY A 125 17.68 -7.45 -13.12
C GLY A 125 18.12 -8.34 -14.28
N LEU A 126 18.27 -9.61 -13.97
CA LEU A 126 18.56 -10.66 -14.91
C LEU A 126 17.35 -11.58 -15.00
N ARG A 127 17.01 -11.98 -16.22
CA ARG A 127 15.94 -12.93 -16.52
C ARG A 127 16.53 -14.13 -17.23
N TYR A 128 16.14 -15.32 -16.79
CA TYR A 128 16.40 -16.59 -17.45
C TYR A 128 15.08 -17.20 -17.92
N LYS A 129 14.88 -17.29 -19.24
CA LYS A 129 13.75 -17.92 -19.91
C LYS A 129 14.19 -19.31 -20.38
N ALA A 130 13.89 -20.36 -19.63
CA ALA A 130 14.21 -21.72 -20.04
C ALA A 130 13.29 -22.20 -21.18
N SER A 131 12.05 -21.72 -21.20
CA SER A 131 11.05 -22.00 -22.23
C SER A 131 9.98 -20.90 -22.26
N SER A 132 8.96 -21.05 -23.11
CA SER A 132 7.76 -20.20 -23.09
C SER A 132 6.88 -20.40 -21.85
N ASP A 133 7.14 -21.47 -21.09
CA ASP A 133 6.35 -21.88 -19.93
C ASP A 133 7.16 -21.80 -18.62
N PHE A 134 8.45 -21.45 -18.65
CA PHE A 134 9.27 -21.27 -17.44
C PHE A 134 10.23 -20.09 -17.54
N MET A 135 10.20 -19.23 -16.52
CA MET A 135 11.12 -18.11 -16.36
C MET A 135 11.55 -17.96 -14.91
N ALA A 136 12.83 -17.67 -14.69
CA ALA A 136 13.38 -17.25 -13.41
C ALA A 136 13.97 -15.83 -13.52
N PHE A 137 13.98 -15.09 -12.42
CA PHE A 137 14.58 -13.76 -12.38
C PHE A 137 15.23 -13.46 -11.04
N VAL A 138 16.17 -12.52 -11.09
CA VAL A 138 16.70 -11.81 -9.92
C VAL A 138 16.75 -10.33 -10.25
N GLN A 139 16.42 -9.47 -9.29
CA GLN A 139 16.45 -8.03 -9.47
C GLN A 139 16.86 -7.30 -8.20
N TYR A 140 17.45 -6.14 -8.42
CA TYR A 140 17.65 -5.09 -7.44
C TYR A 140 16.93 -3.84 -7.92
N ALA A 141 16.19 -3.18 -7.04
CA ALA A 141 15.55 -1.90 -7.31
C ALA A 141 15.81 -0.92 -6.16
N ARG A 142 16.01 0.34 -6.51
CA ARG A 142 16.10 1.45 -5.56
C ARG A 142 14.98 2.44 -5.84
N GLY A 143 14.11 2.62 -4.84
CA GLY A 143 13.05 3.61 -4.84
C GLY A 143 13.27 4.67 -3.77
N TYR A 144 12.49 5.74 -3.84
CA TYR A 144 12.40 6.72 -2.76
C TYR A 144 10.99 7.31 -2.69
N ARG A 145 10.63 7.82 -1.53
CA ARG A 145 9.53 8.75 -1.31
C ARG A 145 10.11 10.12 -1.03
N SER A 146 9.61 11.15 -1.70
CA SER A 146 10.08 12.53 -1.51
C SER A 146 10.00 12.96 -0.04
N GLY A 147 10.71 14.02 0.31
CA GLY A 147 10.49 14.71 1.58
C GLY A 147 9.02 15.09 1.81
N GLY A 148 8.70 15.51 3.03
CA GLY A 148 7.34 15.85 3.42
C GLY A 148 7.32 16.93 4.50
N PHE A 149 6.32 17.78 4.48
CA PHE A 149 6.06 18.71 5.58
C PHE A 149 5.15 18.04 6.61
N ASN A 150 5.34 18.36 7.88
CA ASN A 150 4.32 18.09 8.89
C ASN A 150 3.18 19.11 8.76
N GLY A 151 2.26 18.87 7.83
CA GLY A 151 1.08 19.71 7.64
C GLY A 151 0.06 19.64 8.80
N GLY A 152 0.25 18.74 9.77
CA GLY A 152 -0.62 18.61 10.95
C GLY A 152 -0.10 19.29 12.21
N ALA A 153 0.91 20.16 12.12
CA ALA A 153 1.40 20.91 13.27
C ALA A 153 0.34 21.88 13.81
N VAL A 154 0.03 21.84 15.10
CA VAL A 154 -1.06 22.67 15.66
C VAL A 154 -0.55 23.66 16.70
N VAL A 155 0.27 23.23 17.65
CA VAL A 155 0.45 24.00 18.89
C VAL A 155 1.81 24.68 19.00
N PHE A 156 2.89 24.01 18.61
CA PHE A 156 4.23 24.56 18.79
C PHE A 156 4.90 24.83 17.43
N PRO A 157 5.57 25.98 17.23
CA PRO A 157 6.26 26.26 15.96
C PRO A 157 7.30 25.20 15.57
N GLY A 158 7.93 24.54 16.55
CA GLY A 158 8.87 23.44 16.33
C GLY A 158 8.24 22.18 15.71
N ASP A 159 6.91 22.05 15.76
CA ASP A 159 6.20 20.90 15.21
C ASP A 159 6.08 20.98 13.68
N LEU A 160 6.21 22.18 13.09
CA LEU A 160 6.23 22.37 11.64
C LEU A 160 7.58 21.89 11.06
N THR A 161 7.77 20.58 11.07
CA THR A 161 8.98 19.92 10.60
C THR A 161 8.94 19.64 9.09
N THR A 162 10.12 19.44 8.51
CA THR A 162 10.28 18.93 7.14
C THR A 162 11.11 17.66 7.19
N ALA A 163 10.52 16.54 6.82
CA ALA A 163 11.21 15.27 6.70
C ALA A 163 11.95 15.18 5.35
N LYS A 164 13.13 14.55 5.39
CA LYS A 164 13.96 14.19 4.23
C LYS A 164 13.35 13.00 3.47
N PRO A 165 13.84 12.70 2.26
CA PRO A 165 13.45 11.50 1.53
C PRO A 165 13.62 10.21 2.33
N GLU A 166 12.68 9.29 2.12
CA GLU A 166 12.77 7.91 2.55
C GLU A 166 13.21 7.04 1.37
N PHE A 167 14.08 6.07 1.60
CA PHE A 167 14.62 5.20 0.56
C PHE A 167 14.24 3.74 0.77
N LEU A 168 14.08 3.02 -0.34
CA LEU A 168 13.88 1.57 -0.37
C LEU A 168 14.96 0.94 -1.26
N ASP A 169 15.75 0.04 -0.68
CA ASP A 169 16.59 -0.90 -1.42
C ASP A 169 15.89 -2.26 -1.42
N ALA A 170 15.49 -2.73 -2.60
CA ALA A 170 14.69 -3.92 -2.79
C ALA A 170 15.44 -4.99 -3.60
N TYR A 171 15.63 -6.17 -3.01
CA TYR A 171 16.20 -7.34 -3.66
C TYR A 171 15.10 -8.39 -3.79
N GLU A 172 14.95 -8.96 -4.98
CA GLU A 172 13.93 -9.98 -5.24
C GLU A 172 14.46 -11.04 -6.20
N ALA A 173 14.10 -12.29 -5.95
CA ALA A 173 14.33 -13.40 -6.87
C ALA A 173 13.08 -14.27 -6.92
N GLY A 174 12.76 -14.80 -8.10
CA GLY A 174 11.55 -15.58 -8.26
C GLY A 174 11.48 -16.38 -9.54
N ILE A 175 10.43 -17.17 -9.63
CA ILE A 175 10.07 -17.97 -10.80
C ILE A 175 8.63 -17.70 -11.21
N LYS A 176 8.38 -17.82 -12.51
CA LYS A 176 7.05 -17.86 -13.11
C LYS A 176 6.98 -19.07 -14.01
N SER A 177 6.00 -19.93 -13.80
CA SER A 177 5.89 -21.17 -14.55
C SER A 177 4.46 -21.56 -14.87
N ARG A 178 4.31 -22.24 -16.01
CA ARG A 178 3.12 -22.96 -16.44
C ARG A 178 3.47 -24.44 -16.56
N LEU A 179 2.86 -25.27 -15.73
CA LEU A 179 3.14 -26.69 -15.58
C LEU A 179 1.95 -27.52 -16.07
N PHE A 180 2.19 -28.81 -16.35
CA PHE A 180 1.16 -29.79 -16.72
C PHE A 180 0.26 -29.31 -17.87
N ASP A 181 0.86 -29.04 -19.05
CA ASP A 181 0.16 -28.51 -20.23
C ASP A 181 -0.62 -27.22 -19.95
N ARG A 182 0.01 -26.32 -19.18
CA ARG A 182 -0.55 -25.02 -18.74
C ARG A 182 -1.79 -25.13 -17.86
N ARG A 183 -2.06 -26.30 -17.28
CA ARG A 183 -3.14 -26.47 -16.28
C ARG A 183 -2.79 -25.83 -14.96
N VAL A 184 -1.52 -25.73 -14.61
CA VAL A 184 -1.07 -25.11 -13.35
C VAL A 184 -0.18 -23.92 -13.65
N THR A 185 -0.53 -22.75 -13.13
CA THR A 185 0.36 -21.59 -13.09
C THR A 185 0.90 -21.45 -11.67
N LEU A 186 2.22 -21.37 -11.54
CA LEU A 186 2.92 -21.15 -10.28
C LEU A 186 3.84 -19.94 -10.43
N ASN A 187 3.57 -18.90 -9.66
CA ASN A 187 4.46 -17.77 -9.44
C ASN A 187 4.99 -17.85 -8.01
N LEU A 188 6.30 -17.71 -7.83
CA LEU A 188 6.93 -17.73 -6.51
C LEU A 188 8.03 -16.67 -6.49
N SER A 189 7.98 -15.79 -5.49
CA SER A 189 9.00 -14.77 -5.27
C SER A 189 9.49 -14.82 -3.82
N ALA A 190 10.78 -14.56 -3.63
CA ALA A 190 11.38 -14.26 -2.35
C ALA A 190 12.01 -12.87 -2.42
N PHE A 191 11.84 -12.08 -1.36
CA PHE A 191 12.29 -10.69 -1.34
C PHE A 191 12.93 -10.28 -0.01
N HIS A 192 13.86 -9.35 -0.12
CA HIS A 192 14.53 -8.67 0.98
C HIS A 192 14.51 -7.17 0.73
N TYR A 193 13.75 -6.46 1.54
CA TYR A 193 13.56 -5.01 1.43
C TYR A 193 14.17 -4.31 2.63
N GLN A 194 14.88 -3.22 2.37
CA GLN A 194 15.48 -2.37 3.39
C GLN A 194 14.98 -0.95 3.20
N PHE A 195 14.29 -0.44 4.21
CA PHE A 195 13.91 0.96 4.25
C PHE A 195 14.91 1.76 5.09
N LYS A 196 15.25 2.95 4.60
CA LYS A 196 16.15 3.89 5.25
C LYS A 196 15.50 5.26 5.32
N ASP A 197 15.75 5.97 6.42
CA ASP A 197 15.22 7.30 6.68
C ASP A 197 13.68 7.34 6.58
N GLN A 198 13.01 6.31 7.08
CA GLN A 198 11.55 6.21 7.03
C GLN A 198 10.89 7.36 7.78
N GLN A 199 9.89 7.96 7.13
CA GLN A 199 9.14 9.07 7.71
C GLN A 199 8.01 8.51 8.60
N PHE A 200 8.04 8.90 9.87
CA PHE A 200 7.04 8.59 10.89
C PHE A 200 6.42 9.86 11.42
N ILE A 201 5.13 9.81 11.76
CA ILE A 201 4.52 10.81 12.64
C ILE A 201 4.84 10.39 14.07
N ASP A 202 5.70 11.16 14.74
CA ASP A 202 6.03 11.00 16.15
C ASP A 202 5.12 11.92 16.97
N SER A 203 4.12 11.35 17.62
CA SER A 203 3.17 12.09 18.47
C SER A 203 3.72 12.24 19.88
N ILE A 204 4.43 13.34 20.16
CA ILE A 204 5.05 13.65 21.46
C ILE A 204 4.01 13.89 22.55
N SER A 205 2.84 14.42 22.20
CA SER A 205 1.71 14.56 23.13
C SER A 205 0.36 14.65 22.40
N VAL A 206 -0.70 14.87 23.17
CA VAL A 206 -2.11 15.05 22.75
C VAL A 206 -2.33 16.22 21.78
N ILE A 207 -1.34 17.07 21.56
CA ILE A 207 -1.45 18.21 20.64
C ILE A 207 -0.13 18.50 19.93
N ASN A 208 0.85 17.60 20.09
CA ASN A 208 2.19 17.73 19.55
C ASN A 208 2.49 16.49 18.71
N GLN A 209 2.65 16.70 17.42
CA GLN A 209 3.09 15.68 16.48
C GLN A 209 4.14 16.28 15.57
N ALA A 210 5.16 15.48 15.22
CA ALA A 210 6.21 15.86 14.30
C ALA A 210 6.40 14.78 13.23
N LEU A 211 6.60 15.18 11.98
CA LEU A 211 7.04 14.25 10.93
C LEU A 211 8.57 14.12 10.99
N VAL A 212 9.07 12.92 11.25
CA VAL A 212 10.49 12.65 11.51
C VAL A 212 11.02 11.50 10.66
N ASN A 213 12.29 11.57 10.26
CA ASN A 213 13.02 10.44 9.65
C ASN A 213 13.66 9.60 10.75
N ALA A 214 12.88 8.75 11.42
CA ALA A 214 13.32 8.01 12.60
C ALA A 214 13.56 6.52 12.33
N GLY A 215 13.01 5.98 11.23
CA GLY A 215 12.92 4.54 11.02
C GLY A 215 13.94 3.99 10.02
N LYS A 216 14.55 2.87 10.38
CA LYS A 216 14.99 1.86 9.42
C LYS A 216 14.14 0.62 9.65
N SER A 217 13.71 -0.01 8.57
CA SER A 217 13.01 -1.29 8.66
C SER A 217 13.54 -2.28 7.65
N ARG A 218 13.24 -3.55 7.91
CA ARG A 218 13.55 -4.66 7.03
C ARG A 218 12.33 -5.54 6.88
N ILE A 219 12.08 -5.95 5.65
CA ILE A 219 11.07 -6.95 5.31
C ILE A 219 11.75 -8.08 4.57
N ASN A 220 11.73 -9.27 5.13
CA ASN A 220 11.99 -10.49 4.37
C ASN A 220 10.66 -11.17 4.08
N GLY A 221 10.48 -11.70 2.89
CA GLY A 221 9.26 -12.42 2.59
C GLY A 221 9.35 -13.42 1.46
N ILE A 222 8.34 -14.29 1.42
CA ILE A 222 8.07 -15.23 0.35
C ILE A 222 6.60 -15.07 -0.02
N GLU A 223 6.33 -14.95 -1.31
CA GLU A 223 4.98 -14.93 -1.88
C GLU A 223 4.84 -16.00 -2.94
N ALA A 224 3.75 -16.75 -2.87
CA ALA A 224 3.41 -17.76 -3.87
C ALA A 224 1.98 -17.55 -4.36
N GLU A 225 1.79 -17.65 -5.66
CA GLU A 225 0.48 -17.63 -6.32
C GLU A 225 0.37 -18.89 -7.18
N ILE A 226 -0.71 -19.63 -6.97
CA ILE A 226 -1.00 -20.89 -7.65
C ILE A 226 -2.40 -20.78 -8.24
N THR A 227 -2.53 -21.06 -9.54
CA THR A 227 -3.82 -21.33 -10.18
C THR A 227 -3.74 -22.69 -10.82
N ALA A 228 -4.70 -23.58 -10.53
CA ALA A 228 -4.75 -24.93 -11.05
C ALA A 228 -6.12 -25.26 -11.63
N SER A 229 -6.18 -25.55 -12.93
CA SER A 229 -7.33 -26.17 -13.60
C SER A 229 -7.22 -27.69 -13.41
N ILE A 230 -7.77 -28.19 -12.30
CA ILE A 230 -7.71 -29.61 -11.91
C ILE A 230 -8.47 -30.47 -12.94
N THR A 231 -9.64 -29.99 -13.33
CA THR A 231 -10.47 -30.53 -14.42
C THR A 231 -10.99 -29.35 -15.27
N PRO A 232 -11.62 -29.59 -16.44
CA PRO A 232 -12.28 -28.51 -17.18
C PRO A 232 -13.36 -27.77 -16.36
N GLN A 233 -13.92 -28.43 -15.35
CA GLN A 233 -14.97 -27.93 -14.47
C GLN A 233 -14.43 -27.28 -13.19
N LEU A 234 -13.31 -27.77 -12.64
CA LEU A 234 -12.77 -27.35 -11.35
C LEU A 234 -11.49 -26.56 -11.52
N ARG A 235 -11.55 -25.30 -11.10
CA ARG A 235 -10.38 -24.43 -10.95
C ARG A 235 -10.16 -24.08 -9.49
N LEU A 236 -8.92 -24.18 -9.05
CA LEU A 236 -8.46 -23.73 -7.73
C LEU A 236 -7.51 -22.56 -7.92
N SER A 237 -7.59 -21.57 -7.04
CA SER A 237 -6.66 -20.44 -7.00
C SER A 237 -6.21 -20.23 -5.55
N THR A 238 -4.94 -19.96 -5.31
CA THR A 238 -4.40 -19.78 -3.96
C THR A 238 -3.24 -18.78 -3.98
N GLY A 239 -3.26 -17.83 -3.05
CA GLY A 239 -2.15 -16.94 -2.75
C GLY A 239 -1.64 -17.20 -1.33
N LEU A 240 -0.32 -17.21 -1.15
CA LEU A 240 0.35 -17.40 0.14
C LEU A 240 1.37 -16.28 0.34
N GLY A 241 1.40 -15.70 1.54
CA GLY A 241 2.37 -14.70 1.95
C GLY A 241 3.00 -15.05 3.29
N LEU A 242 4.32 -15.02 3.37
CA LEU A 242 5.12 -15.19 4.58
C LEU A 242 6.02 -13.97 4.77
N LEU A 243 5.93 -13.30 5.93
CA LEU A 243 6.64 -12.04 6.20
C LEU A 243 7.39 -12.05 7.55
N ASP A 244 8.66 -11.64 7.52
CA ASP A 244 9.43 -11.16 8.67
C ASP A 244 9.70 -9.66 8.49
N ALA A 245 8.73 -8.84 8.90
CA ALA A 245 8.78 -7.39 8.81
C ALA A 245 9.03 -6.75 10.19
N LYS A 246 10.12 -6.01 10.34
CA LYS A 246 10.49 -5.38 11.62
C LYS A 246 11.23 -4.06 11.46
N TYR A 247 11.14 -3.22 12.49
CA TYR A 247 12.00 -2.04 12.64
C TYR A 247 13.39 -2.49 13.07
N THR A 248 14.42 -2.06 12.36
CA THR A 248 15.83 -2.32 12.71
C THR A 248 16.43 -1.19 13.54
N SER A 249 15.88 0.01 13.42
CA SER A 249 16.15 1.19 14.26
C SER A 249 14.91 2.04 14.22
N LEU A 250 14.34 2.40 15.38
CA LEU A 250 13.24 3.34 15.45
C LEU A 250 13.17 3.91 16.85
N ILE A 251 13.30 5.22 16.99
CA ILE A 251 13.07 5.91 18.26
C ILE A 251 11.90 6.85 18.05
N LEU A 252 10.84 6.65 18.83
CA LEU A 252 9.64 7.51 18.86
C LEU A 252 9.39 7.91 20.31
N ASN A 253 9.18 9.20 20.58
CA ASN A 253 8.99 9.73 21.92
C ASN A 253 10.05 9.28 22.95
N GLY A 254 11.31 9.19 22.52
CA GLY A 254 12.43 8.71 23.34
C GLY A 254 12.42 7.22 23.66
N THR A 255 11.45 6.45 23.13
CA THR A 255 11.37 5.00 23.29
C THR A 255 12.02 4.31 22.10
N ASP A 256 12.97 3.39 22.37
CA ASP A 256 13.55 2.53 21.33
C ASP A 256 12.61 1.37 20.99
N LEU A 257 12.22 1.31 19.72
CA LEU A 257 11.29 0.35 19.13
C LEU A 257 12.01 -0.60 18.16
N ALA A 258 13.35 -0.61 18.13
CA ALA A 258 14.10 -1.60 17.36
C ALA A 258 13.69 -3.03 17.75
N GLY A 259 13.54 -3.88 16.74
CA GLY A 259 13.07 -5.26 16.88
C GLY A 259 11.55 -5.43 16.93
N ASN A 260 10.76 -4.35 17.09
CA ASN A 260 9.31 -4.42 16.98
C ASN A 260 8.88 -4.81 15.56
N ARG A 261 7.76 -5.52 15.47
CA ARG A 261 7.13 -5.86 14.18
C ARG A 261 6.58 -4.61 13.54
N MET A 262 6.70 -4.54 12.22
CA MET A 262 6.05 -3.49 11.45
C MET A 262 4.53 -3.58 11.60
N ILE A 263 3.89 -2.41 11.59
CA ILE A 263 2.43 -2.31 11.57
C ILE A 263 1.85 -2.92 10.30
N GLU A 264 0.65 -3.48 10.39
CA GLU A 264 -0.12 -4.03 9.27
C GLU A 264 0.63 -5.08 8.44
N ALA A 265 1.61 -5.75 9.06
CA ALA A 265 2.43 -6.80 8.47
C ALA A 265 2.17 -8.14 9.17
N PRO A 266 1.03 -8.81 8.86
CA PRO A 266 0.78 -10.16 9.36
C PRO A 266 1.88 -11.10 8.87
N LYS A 267 2.37 -11.99 9.74
CA LYS A 267 3.49 -12.89 9.40
C LYS A 267 3.10 -13.92 8.34
N PHE A 268 1.83 -14.27 8.31
CA PHE A 268 1.24 -15.24 7.42
C PHE A 268 -0.11 -14.73 6.93
N SER A 269 -0.34 -14.85 5.63
CA SER A 269 -1.62 -14.64 4.99
C SER A 269 -1.85 -15.67 3.90
N ILE A 270 -3.08 -16.12 3.74
CA ILE A 270 -3.50 -17.01 2.65
C ILE A 270 -4.84 -16.52 2.11
N SER A 271 -4.97 -16.55 0.79
CA SER A 271 -6.25 -16.49 0.09
C SER A 271 -6.41 -17.76 -0.72
N ALA A 272 -7.60 -18.36 -0.72
CA ALA A 272 -7.88 -19.52 -1.56
C ALA A 272 -9.30 -19.41 -2.13
N ALA A 273 -9.48 -19.89 -3.36
CA ALA A 273 -10.76 -19.93 -4.03
C ALA A 273 -10.91 -21.23 -4.84
N ALA A 274 -12.14 -21.71 -4.92
CA ALA A 274 -12.53 -22.84 -5.75
C ALA A 274 -13.73 -22.44 -6.60
N ASP A 275 -13.60 -22.63 -7.91
CA ASP A 275 -14.65 -22.46 -8.90
C ASP A 275 -14.99 -23.81 -9.51
N TYR A 276 -16.26 -24.21 -9.42
CA TYR A 276 -16.75 -25.44 -10.01
C TYR A 276 -17.92 -25.17 -10.95
N ARG A 277 -17.80 -25.59 -12.20
CA ARG A 277 -18.80 -25.43 -13.25
C ARG A 277 -19.44 -26.76 -13.60
N ILE A 278 -20.76 -26.84 -13.48
CA ILE A 278 -21.55 -28.03 -13.75
C ILE A 278 -22.48 -27.71 -14.91
N PRO A 279 -22.23 -28.25 -16.11
CA PRO A 279 -23.17 -28.15 -17.22
C PRO A 279 -24.49 -28.81 -16.83
N LEU A 280 -25.60 -28.06 -16.90
CA LEU A 280 -26.94 -28.59 -16.63
C LEU A 280 -27.65 -29.01 -17.92
N SER A 281 -27.45 -28.24 -18.99
CA SER A 281 -27.98 -28.49 -20.33
C SER A 281 -27.08 -27.82 -21.40
N ALA A 282 -27.51 -27.81 -22.66
CA ALA A 282 -26.81 -27.11 -23.75
C ALA A 282 -26.82 -25.58 -23.60
N SER A 283 -27.76 -25.01 -22.83
CA SER A 283 -27.91 -23.57 -22.65
C SER A 283 -27.91 -23.14 -21.18
N ALA A 284 -27.56 -24.04 -20.25
CA ALA A 284 -27.56 -23.74 -18.83
C ALA A 284 -26.36 -24.34 -18.09
N GLU A 285 -25.74 -23.55 -17.21
CA GLU A 285 -24.60 -23.94 -16.38
C GLU A 285 -24.84 -23.52 -14.92
N LEU A 286 -24.55 -24.44 -13.98
CA LEU A 286 -24.47 -24.14 -12.56
C LEU A 286 -23.02 -23.82 -12.20
N THR A 287 -22.81 -22.68 -11.55
CA THR A 287 -21.51 -22.26 -11.02
C THR A 287 -21.54 -22.29 -9.50
N LEU A 288 -20.57 -22.97 -8.91
CA LEU A 288 -20.31 -22.98 -7.49
C LEU A 288 -18.99 -22.26 -7.25
N HIS A 289 -19.00 -21.27 -6.38
CA HIS A 289 -17.83 -20.53 -5.97
C HIS A 289 -17.72 -20.54 -4.44
N GLY A 290 -16.52 -20.79 -3.94
CA GLY A 290 -16.19 -20.61 -2.53
C GLY A 290 -14.80 -20.00 -2.41
N ASP A 291 -14.66 -19.01 -1.55
CA ASP A 291 -13.37 -18.39 -1.26
C ASP A 291 -13.16 -18.19 0.24
N MET A 292 -11.89 -18.07 0.61
CA MET A 292 -11.47 -17.79 1.97
C MET A 292 -10.27 -16.84 1.98
N VAL A 293 -10.20 -16.01 3.02
CA VAL A 293 -8.98 -15.30 3.41
C VAL A 293 -8.65 -15.62 4.86
N HIS A 294 -7.38 -15.84 5.16
CA HIS A 294 -6.85 -15.93 6.51
C HIS A 294 -5.72 -14.92 6.64
N LYS A 295 -5.75 -14.16 7.73
CA LYS A 295 -4.64 -13.30 8.14
C LYS A 295 -4.27 -13.62 9.57
N SER A 296 -2.98 -13.89 9.80
CA SER A 296 -2.46 -14.02 11.16
C SER A 296 -2.46 -12.68 11.90
N SER A 297 -2.23 -12.72 13.22
CA SER A 297 -2.23 -11.51 14.05
C SER A 297 -1.26 -10.42 13.57
N GLN A 298 -1.69 -9.18 13.73
CA GLN A 298 -0.94 -7.98 13.35
C GLN A 298 -1.07 -6.87 14.39
N PHE A 299 -0.19 -5.88 14.26
CA PHE A 299 -0.17 -4.67 15.07
C PHE A 299 -0.56 -3.47 14.21
N PHE A 300 -1.24 -2.50 14.81
CA PHE A 300 -1.57 -1.21 14.20
C PHE A 300 -0.74 -0.06 14.78
N THR A 301 0.18 -0.36 15.71
CA THR A 301 1.09 0.63 16.31
C THR A 301 2.54 0.14 16.24
N ALA A 302 3.47 1.06 15.98
CA ALA A 302 4.90 0.74 15.97
C ALA A 302 5.42 0.33 17.37
N TYR A 303 4.70 0.74 18.42
CA TYR A 303 4.93 0.35 19.81
C TYR A 303 4.63 -1.13 20.10
N ASN A 304 3.85 -1.79 19.25
CA ASN A 304 3.30 -3.14 19.48
C ASN A 304 2.63 -3.21 20.88
N ASP A 305 2.80 -4.29 21.64
CA ASP A 305 2.18 -4.49 22.97
C ASP A 305 2.96 -3.83 24.13
N LYS A 306 4.00 -3.03 23.84
CA LYS A 306 4.99 -2.63 24.86
C LYS A 306 4.65 -1.37 25.65
N VAL A 307 3.77 -0.50 25.13
CA VAL A 307 3.45 0.80 25.74
C VAL A 307 1.95 1.00 25.74
N PHE A 308 1.36 1.24 26.92
CA PHE A 308 -0.07 1.60 27.03
C PHE A 308 -0.26 3.10 26.67
N PRO A 309 -1.33 3.50 25.94
CA PRO A 309 -2.44 2.69 25.42
C PRO A 309 -2.18 2.04 24.05
N PHE A 310 -0.99 2.23 23.46
CA PHE A 310 -0.64 1.68 22.14
C PHE A 310 -0.64 0.15 22.07
N SER A 311 -0.56 -0.53 23.22
CA SER A 311 -0.74 -1.98 23.39
C SER A 311 -2.14 -2.47 23.02
N LEU A 312 -3.11 -1.58 22.84
CA LEU A 312 -4.45 -1.90 22.32
C LEU A 312 -4.48 -1.99 20.79
N GLY A 313 -3.35 -1.79 20.12
CA GLY A 313 -3.20 -1.85 18.66
C GLY A 313 -3.02 -3.25 18.10
N ARG A 314 -3.03 -4.32 18.91
CA ARG A 314 -2.93 -5.69 18.41
C ARG A 314 -4.31 -6.27 18.11
N THR A 315 -4.39 -6.97 16.99
CA THR A 315 -5.56 -7.73 16.58
C THR A 315 -5.19 -9.20 16.42
N PRO A 316 -6.03 -10.15 16.90
CA PRO A 316 -5.84 -11.58 16.65
C PRO A 316 -5.90 -11.90 15.14
N GLY A 317 -5.48 -13.11 14.78
CA GLY A 317 -5.70 -13.59 13.42
C GLY A 317 -7.20 -13.84 13.18
N PHE A 318 -7.61 -13.78 11.92
CA PHE A 318 -9.00 -14.03 11.53
C PHE A 318 -9.10 -14.76 10.21
N GLU A 319 -10.29 -15.31 9.98
CA GLU A 319 -10.67 -15.98 8.76
C GLU A 319 -12.03 -15.47 8.27
N GLU A 320 -12.13 -15.24 6.98
CA GLU A 320 -13.37 -14.87 6.32
C GLU A 320 -13.62 -15.84 5.18
N TYR A 321 -14.84 -16.39 5.13
CA TYR A 321 -15.27 -17.32 4.09
C TYR A 321 -16.46 -16.74 3.35
N ASN A 322 -16.46 -16.89 2.04
CA ASN A 322 -17.53 -16.44 1.17
C ASN A 322 -17.93 -17.58 0.23
N ALA A 323 -19.16 -17.54 -0.25
CA ALA A 323 -19.66 -18.51 -1.22
C ALA A 323 -20.69 -17.89 -2.15
N ARG A 324 -20.79 -18.42 -3.37
CA ARG A 324 -21.84 -18.09 -4.33
C ARG A 324 -22.27 -19.33 -5.10
N ILE A 325 -23.57 -19.43 -5.33
CA ILE A 325 -24.19 -20.41 -6.22
C ILE A 325 -24.89 -19.61 -7.31
N GLY A 326 -24.50 -19.79 -8.57
CA GLY A 326 -25.08 -19.10 -9.71
C GLY A 326 -25.61 -20.06 -10.76
N VAL A 327 -26.70 -19.71 -11.43
CA VAL A 327 -27.16 -20.41 -12.64
C VAL A 327 -27.15 -19.41 -13.78
N SER A 328 -26.41 -19.74 -14.84
CA SER A 328 -26.35 -18.96 -16.07
C SER A 328 -27.12 -19.66 -17.18
N PHE A 329 -27.72 -18.85 -18.06
CA PHE A 329 -28.49 -19.29 -19.22
C PHE A 329 -27.98 -18.60 -20.48
N ASP A 330 -28.22 -19.25 -21.63
CA ASP A 330 -27.96 -18.72 -22.97
C ASP A 330 -26.52 -18.19 -23.11
N ASP A 331 -25.55 -19.07 -22.85
CA ASP A 331 -24.11 -18.79 -22.87
C ASP A 331 -23.68 -17.61 -21.97
N GLY A 332 -24.38 -17.43 -20.85
CA GLY A 332 -24.10 -16.37 -19.88
C GLY A 332 -24.68 -15.01 -20.26
N GLN A 333 -25.69 -14.99 -21.14
CA GLN A 333 -26.51 -13.82 -21.41
C GLN A 333 -27.31 -13.42 -20.17
N TYR A 334 -27.86 -14.41 -19.45
CA TYR A 334 -28.58 -14.21 -18.20
C TYR A 334 -27.94 -15.01 -17.07
N GLU A 335 -27.87 -14.43 -15.88
CA GLU A 335 -27.37 -15.13 -14.69
C GLU A 335 -28.14 -14.71 -13.44
N VAL A 336 -28.50 -15.68 -12.60
CA VAL A 336 -29.05 -15.46 -11.26
C VAL A 336 -28.10 -16.09 -10.25
N GLY A 337 -27.70 -15.31 -9.25
CA GLY A 337 -26.79 -15.74 -8.18
C GLY A 337 -27.38 -15.58 -6.79
N LEU A 338 -27.13 -16.55 -5.92
CA LEU A 338 -27.27 -16.43 -4.47
C LEU A 338 -25.86 -16.42 -3.86
N TRP A 339 -25.55 -15.40 -3.08
CA TRP A 339 -24.24 -15.27 -2.44
C TRP A 339 -24.35 -15.08 -0.93
N GLY A 340 -23.31 -15.50 -0.23
CA GLY A 340 -23.08 -15.25 1.18
C GLY A 340 -21.65 -14.74 1.40
N LYS A 341 -21.51 -13.66 2.16
CA LYS A 341 -20.22 -13.07 2.53
C LYS A 341 -20.00 -13.11 4.03
N ASN A 342 -18.76 -13.27 4.46
CA ASN A 342 -18.36 -13.39 5.85
C ASN A 342 -19.18 -14.47 6.61
N LEU A 343 -19.21 -15.68 6.05
CA LEU A 343 -19.97 -16.81 6.57
C LEU A 343 -19.51 -17.27 7.96
N THR A 344 -18.26 -16.98 8.34
CA THR A 344 -17.75 -17.18 9.71
C THR A 344 -18.32 -16.20 10.72
N GLY A 345 -18.80 -15.04 10.29
CA GLY A 345 -19.22 -13.97 11.19
C GLY A 345 -18.02 -13.26 11.84
N ASN A 346 -16.90 -13.15 11.11
CA ASN A 346 -15.74 -12.41 11.53
C ASN A 346 -16.10 -10.95 11.84
N ASP A 347 -15.72 -10.47 13.02
CA ASP A 347 -15.87 -9.10 13.50
C ASP A 347 -14.52 -8.53 13.99
N THR A 348 -13.43 -9.21 13.65
CA THR A 348 -12.08 -8.84 14.05
C THR A 348 -11.68 -7.49 13.46
N LEU A 349 -11.03 -6.64 14.26
CA LEU A 349 -10.64 -5.29 13.84
C LEU A 349 -9.63 -5.32 12.70
N VAL A 350 -10.03 -4.82 11.54
CA VAL A 350 -9.20 -4.73 10.32
C VAL A 350 -8.50 -3.38 10.17
N GLY A 351 -8.86 -2.41 11.00
CA GLY A 351 -8.15 -1.14 11.16
C GLY A 351 -8.26 -0.68 12.60
N VAL A 352 -7.19 -0.15 13.16
CA VAL A 352 -7.20 0.54 14.44
C VAL A 352 -6.45 1.85 14.28
N GLY A 353 -7.14 2.96 14.50
CA GLY A 353 -6.49 4.23 14.72
C GLY A 353 -6.60 4.63 16.18
N ILE A 354 -5.51 5.17 16.69
CA ILE A 354 -5.46 5.75 18.02
C ILE A 354 -5.24 7.23 17.79
N GLU A 355 -6.27 8.03 18.06
CA GLU A 355 -6.16 9.48 18.02
C GLU A 355 -5.40 9.90 19.26
N THR A 356 -4.11 10.19 19.09
CA THR A 356 -3.24 10.64 20.19
C THR A 356 -3.75 11.94 20.79
N ASN A 357 -4.47 12.76 20.01
CA ASN A 357 -5.02 14.03 20.46
C ASN A 357 -6.32 13.96 21.27
N THR A 358 -6.93 12.78 21.38
CA THR A 358 -8.17 12.60 22.18
C THR A 358 -8.15 11.33 23.03
N PHE A 359 -7.08 10.53 22.93
CA PHE A 359 -6.99 9.17 23.47
C PHE A 359 -8.13 8.25 23.01
N LEU A 360 -8.83 8.62 21.94
CA LEU A 360 -9.88 7.79 21.37
C LEU A 360 -9.25 6.71 20.49
N ARG A 361 -9.71 5.49 20.68
CA ARG A 361 -9.42 4.37 19.78
C ARG A 361 -10.61 4.18 18.86
N PHE A 362 -10.40 4.38 17.57
CA PHE A 362 -11.36 4.02 16.54
C PHE A 362 -10.93 2.72 15.88
N GLY A 363 -11.89 1.82 15.72
CA GLY A 363 -11.68 0.51 15.15
C GLY A 363 -12.61 0.31 13.96
N THR A 364 -12.06 -0.20 12.87
CA THR A 364 -12.84 -0.63 11.72
C THR A 364 -13.02 -2.14 11.81
N VAL A 365 -14.26 -2.59 11.83
CA VAL A 365 -14.62 -4.01 11.70
C VAL A 365 -15.11 -4.29 10.29
N PRO A 366 -14.92 -5.51 9.76
CA PRO A 366 -15.51 -5.91 8.49
C PRO A 366 -17.04 -5.83 8.57
N TYR A 367 -17.69 -5.81 7.41
CA TYR A 367 -19.14 -5.97 7.38
C TYR A 367 -19.53 -7.31 8.03
N PRO A 368 -20.66 -7.36 8.76
CA PRO A 368 -21.14 -8.61 9.33
C PRO A 368 -21.51 -9.60 8.24
N ARG A 369 -21.85 -10.83 8.64
CA ARG A 369 -22.38 -11.85 7.75
C ARG A 369 -23.56 -11.29 6.95
N ARG A 370 -23.50 -11.43 5.62
CA ARG A 370 -24.54 -10.93 4.71
C ARG A 370 -24.82 -11.92 3.61
N TYR A 371 -26.04 -11.86 3.11
CA TYR A 371 -26.51 -12.66 1.98
C TYR A 371 -27.18 -11.75 0.98
N GLY A 372 -27.21 -12.17 -0.28
CA GLY A 372 -27.94 -11.44 -1.30
C GLY A 372 -28.16 -12.27 -2.54
N ILE A 373 -29.01 -11.73 -3.40
CA ILE A 373 -29.29 -12.27 -4.73
C ILE A 373 -28.83 -11.23 -5.74
N ASP A 374 -28.17 -11.68 -6.80
CA ASP A 374 -27.77 -10.86 -7.93
C ASP A 374 -28.37 -11.39 -9.23
N PHE A 375 -28.64 -10.49 -10.16
CA PHE A 375 -29.09 -10.80 -11.52
C PHE A 375 -28.25 -10.01 -12.52
N GLN A 376 -27.77 -10.68 -13.56
CA GLN A 376 -27.03 -10.07 -14.65
C GLN A 376 -27.70 -10.38 -15.99
N ALA A 377 -27.78 -9.36 -16.85
CA ALA A 377 -28.18 -9.49 -18.25
C ALA A 377 -27.17 -8.77 -19.15
N LYS A 378 -26.75 -9.42 -20.24
CA LYS A 378 -25.91 -8.82 -21.29
C LYS A 378 -26.73 -8.66 -22.57
N PHE A 379 -26.64 -7.48 -23.18
CA PHE A 379 -27.40 -7.11 -24.40
C PHE A 379 -26.46 -6.90 -25.58
#